data_AF-A0A4Y2KXS9-F1
#
_entry.id   AF-A0A4Y2KXS9-F1
#
_cell.length_a   1.000
_cell.length_b   1.000
_cell.length_c   1.000
_cell.angle_alpha   90.00
_cell.angle_beta   90.00
_cell.angle_gamma   90.00
#
_symmetry.space_group_name_H-M   'P 1'
#
loop_
_entity.id
_entity.type
_entity.pdbx_description
1 polymer ?
#
loop_
_entity_poly.entity_id
_entity_poly.type
_entity_poly.pdbx_seq_one_letter_code
_entity_poly.pdbx_strand_id
1 'polypeptide(L)'
;MYYSIIVDSTPDVTHIDQLTFILRFVDEKGDIKENFFGFIPIESHDSAYLQNVVLGNLRNYSIELKNCRGKTYDDASNMSGRYIGLQARLKEHCKTATYVPCASHTLNLIGNCAAEACTPA
;
A
#
# COMPACT_ATOMS: atom_id res chain seq x y z
N MET A 1 -12.64 0.21 16.04
CA MET A 1 -11.70 -0.84 15.57
C MET A 1 -10.50 -0.18 14.93
N TYR A 2 -9.28 -0.56 15.33
CA TYR A 2 -8.06 -0.10 14.66
C TYR A 2 -7.71 -1.05 13.52
N TYR A 3 -7.10 -0.52 12.47
CA TYR A 3 -6.75 -1.29 11.28
C TYR A 3 -5.46 -0.79 10.65
N SER A 4 -4.97 -1.56 9.69
CA SER A 4 -3.92 -1.18 8.77
C SER A 4 -4.39 -1.35 7.33
N ILE A 5 -3.85 -0.54 6.44
CA ILE A 5 -4.08 -0.67 5.00
C ILE A 5 -2.90 -1.37 4.35
N ILE A 6 -3.19 -2.27 3.43
CA ILE A 6 -2.22 -2.86 2.51
C ILE A 6 -2.69 -2.48 1.11
N VAL A 7 -1.81 -1.78 0.40
CA VAL A 7 -2.11 -1.22 -0.92
C VAL A 7 -0.96 -1.59 -1.84
N ASP A 8 -1.25 -2.14 -3.01
CA ASP A 8 -0.23 -2.48 -4.00
C ASP A 8 -0.82 -2.35 -5.40
N SER A 9 0.00 -2.06 -6.40
CA SER A 9 -0.47 -1.87 -7.78
C SER A 9 0.22 -2.80 -8.75
N THR A 10 -0.56 -3.38 -9.65
CA THR A 10 -0.05 -4.17 -10.78
C THR A 10 -0.90 -3.90 -12.02
N PRO A 11 -0.31 -3.91 -13.23
CA PRO A 11 -1.10 -3.87 -14.46
C PRO A 11 -1.90 -5.17 -14.62
N ASP A 12 -3.12 -5.04 -15.13
CA ASP A 12 -3.93 -6.18 -15.57
C ASP A 12 -3.61 -6.57 -17.04
N VAL A 13 -4.34 -7.56 -17.57
CA VAL A 13 -4.17 -8.06 -18.95
C VAL A 13 -4.49 -7.03 -20.03
N THR A 14 -5.17 -5.93 -19.67
CA THR A 14 -5.47 -4.80 -20.57
C THR A 14 -4.47 -3.65 -20.40
N HIS A 15 -3.42 -3.84 -19.58
CA HIS A 15 -2.43 -2.84 -19.21
C HIS A 15 -3.00 -1.65 -18.43
N ILE A 16 -4.14 -1.84 -17.75
CA ILE A 16 -4.65 -0.87 -16.78
C ILE A 16 -4.07 -1.24 -15.42
N ASP A 17 -3.45 -0.26 -14.76
CA ASP A 17 -2.94 -0.46 -13.41
C ASP A 17 -4.09 -0.61 -12.42
N GLN A 18 -4.03 -1.67 -11.62
CA GLN A 18 -5.03 -2.02 -10.62
C GLN A 18 -4.43 -1.90 -9.23
N LEU A 19 -4.98 -0.98 -8.43
CA LEU A 19 -4.61 -0.80 -7.04
C LEU A 19 -5.42 -1.76 -6.16
N THR A 20 -4.74 -2.79 -5.65
CA THR A 20 -5.26 -3.72 -4.66
C THR A 20 -5.48 -2.98 -3.34
N PHE A 21 -6.67 -3.11 -2.74
CA PHE A 21 -6.96 -2.50 -1.45
C PHE A 21 -7.39 -3.56 -0.42
N ILE A 22 -6.60 -3.72 0.64
CA ILE A 22 -6.87 -4.68 1.72
C ILE A 22 -6.83 -3.96 3.06
N LEU A 23 -7.77 -4.30 3.94
CA LEU A 23 -7.73 -3.92 5.35
C LEU A 23 -7.30 -5.09 6.20
N ARG A 24 -6.31 -4.87 7.05
CA ARG A 24 -5.87 -5.83 8.06
C ARG A 24 -6.15 -5.31 9.46
N PHE A 25 -6.86 -6.09 10.27
CA PHE A 25 -7.24 -5.72 11.63
C PHE A 25 -7.28 -6.95 12.54
N VAL A 26 -7.47 -6.72 13.83
CA VAL A 26 -7.67 -7.78 14.83
C VAL A 26 -9.14 -7.76 15.22
N ASP A 27 -9.81 -8.91 15.15
CA ASP A 27 -11.22 -9.04 15.53
C ASP A 27 -11.40 -9.13 17.05
N GLU A 28 -12.65 -9.25 17.49
CA GLU A 28 -13.01 -9.33 18.92
C GLU A 28 -12.45 -10.59 19.62
N LYS A 29 -12.07 -11.62 18.87
CA LYS A 29 -11.47 -12.86 19.38
C LYS A 29 -9.95 -12.77 19.48
N GLY A 30 -9.36 -11.68 18.98
CA GLY A 30 -7.91 -11.52 18.90
C GLY A 30 -7.30 -12.12 17.62
N ASP A 31 -8.13 -12.55 16.66
CA ASP A 31 -7.64 -13.12 15.40
C ASP A 31 -7.31 -12.00 14.40
N ILE A 32 -6.19 -12.17 13.69
CA ILE A 32 -5.87 -11.30 12.55
C ILE A 32 -6.82 -11.64 11.40
N LYS A 33 -7.48 -10.61 10.88
CA LYS A 33 -8.33 -10.68 9.68
C LYS A 33 -7.79 -9.75 8.61
N GLU A 34 -7.87 -10.22 7.38
CA GLU A 34 -7.56 -9.46 6.18
C GLU A 34 -8.79 -9.48 5.27
N ASN A 35 -9.35 -8.30 5.02
CA ASN A 35 -10.51 -8.13 4.16
C ASN A 35 -10.05 -7.46 2.87
N PHE A 36 -10.23 -8.17 1.75
CA PHE A 36 -10.03 -7.62 0.42
C PHE A 36 -11.23 -6.76 0.02
N PHE A 37 -10.97 -5.51 -0.35
CA PHE A 37 -12.01 -4.54 -0.72
C PHE A 37 -12.17 -4.42 -2.23
N GLY A 38 -11.19 -4.89 -3.00
CA GLY A 38 -11.25 -4.89 -4.45
C GLY A 38 -9.95 -4.41 -5.10
N PHE A 39 -9.99 -4.45 -6.42
CA PHE A 39 -9.05 -3.78 -7.31
C PHE A 39 -9.66 -2.45 -7.74
N ILE A 40 -8.89 -1.38 -7.62
CA ILE A 40 -9.31 -0.04 -8.02
C ILE A 40 -8.47 0.34 -9.25
N PRO A 41 -9.08 0.52 -10.43
CA PRO A 41 -8.33 0.96 -11.60
C PRO A 41 -7.76 2.35 -11.33
N ILE A 42 -6.47 2.52 -11.62
CA ILE A 42 -5.75 3.78 -11.46
C ILE A 42 -5.20 4.24 -12.81
N GLU A 43 -5.29 5.54 -13.05
CA GLU A 43 -4.81 6.17 -14.29
C GLU A 43 -3.42 6.80 -14.11
N SER A 44 -2.95 6.88 -12.87
CA SER A 44 -1.70 7.54 -12.51
C SER A 44 -1.10 6.97 -11.23
N HIS A 45 0.23 6.92 -11.20
CA HIS A 45 1.02 6.61 -10.01
C HIS A 45 1.45 7.85 -9.22
N ASP A 46 0.94 9.04 -9.58
CA ASP A 46 1.24 10.23 -8.80
C ASP A 46 0.73 10.10 -7.36
N SER A 47 1.60 10.46 -6.43
CA SER A 47 1.35 10.37 -4.99
C SER A 47 0.07 11.10 -4.52
N ALA A 48 -0.30 12.24 -5.11
CA ALA A 48 -1.50 12.98 -4.76
C ALA A 48 -2.75 12.31 -5.34
N TYR A 49 -2.65 11.78 -6.57
CA TYR A 49 -3.69 10.96 -7.15
C TYR A 49 -3.98 9.72 -6.30
N LEU A 50 -2.95 8.95 -5.94
CA LEU A 50 -3.09 7.75 -5.11
C LEU A 50 -3.64 8.06 -3.71
N GLN A 51 -3.26 9.19 -3.12
CA GLN A 51 -3.84 9.68 -1.87
C GLN A 51 -5.35 9.87 -2.01
N ASN A 52 -5.82 10.51 -3.08
CA ASN A 52 -7.24 10.72 -3.32
C ASN A 52 -7.98 9.39 -3.52
N VAL A 53 -7.39 8.45 -4.25
CA VAL A 53 -7.96 7.10 -4.44
C VAL A 53 -8.11 6.37 -3.09
N VAL A 54 -7.07 6.35 -2.26
CA VAL A 54 -7.09 5.72 -0.93
C VAL A 54 -8.13 6.36 -0.02
N LEU A 55 -8.14 7.70 0.07
CA LEU A 55 -9.09 8.43 0.92
C LEU A 55 -10.53 8.28 0.41
N GLY A 56 -10.73 8.32 -0.91
CA GLY A 56 -12.03 8.09 -1.54
C GLY A 56 -12.56 6.70 -1.25
N ASN A 57 -11.73 5.66 -1.40
CA ASN A 57 -12.12 4.29 -1.11
C ASN A 57 -12.52 4.12 0.37
N LEU A 58 -11.72 4.64 1.30
CA LEU A 58 -12.06 4.62 2.73
C LEU A 58 -13.40 5.32 3.01
N ARG A 59 -13.67 6.46 2.38
CA ARG A 59 -14.95 7.18 2.52
C ARG A 59 -16.12 6.38 1.98
N ASN A 60 -15.98 5.68 0.85
CA ASN A 60 -17.03 4.86 0.26
C ASN A 60 -17.53 3.77 1.22
N TYR A 61 -16.62 3.23 2.04
CA TYR A 61 -16.95 2.23 3.07
C TYR A 61 -17.19 2.83 4.46
N SER A 62 -17.27 4.16 4.58
CA SER A 62 -17.42 4.88 5.86
C SER A 62 -16.34 4.54 6.90
N ILE A 63 -15.11 4.31 6.44
CA ILE A 63 -13.97 3.93 7.28
C ILE A 63 -13.10 5.15 7.57
N GLU A 64 -12.93 5.45 8.85
CA GLU A 64 -12.19 6.64 9.27
C GLU A 64 -10.67 6.39 9.32
N LEU A 65 -9.91 7.17 8.53
CA LEU A 65 -8.45 7.11 8.53
C LEU A 65 -7.81 7.33 9.90
N LYS A 66 -8.46 8.08 10.81
CA LYS A 66 -7.95 8.32 12.18
C LYS A 66 -7.74 7.02 12.98
N ASN A 67 -8.43 5.95 12.61
CA ASN A 67 -8.32 4.62 13.21
C ASN A 67 -7.24 3.75 12.55
N CYS A 68 -6.61 4.23 11.48
CA CYS A 68 -5.48 3.56 10.85
C CYS A 68 -4.25 3.61 11.79
N ARG A 69 -3.53 2.49 11.86
CA ARG A 69 -2.30 2.31 12.66
C ARG A 69 -1.13 1.77 11.86
N GLY A 70 -1.38 1.22 10.68
CA GLY A 70 -0.36 0.74 9.77
C GLY A 70 -0.71 1.01 8.31
N LYS A 71 0.30 1.24 7.48
CA LYS A 71 0.14 1.41 6.04
C LYS A 71 1.30 0.71 5.33
N THR A 72 0.98 -0.16 4.39
CA THR A 72 1.94 -1.01 3.69
C THR A 72 1.75 -0.88 2.19
N TYR A 73 2.84 -0.64 1.46
CA TYR A 73 2.91 -0.58 0.00
C TYR A 73 4.35 -0.84 -0.47
N ASP A 74 4.56 -0.91 -1.79
CA ASP A 74 5.89 -1.07 -2.38
C ASP A 74 6.85 0.08 -2.04
N ASP A 75 8.13 -0.16 -2.35
CA ASP A 75 9.21 0.80 -2.09
C ASP A 75 9.37 1.85 -3.19
N ALA A 76 8.45 1.92 -4.17
CA ALA A 76 8.53 2.91 -5.25
C ALA A 76 8.48 4.34 -4.68
N SER A 77 9.19 5.26 -5.33
CA SER A 77 9.35 6.64 -4.83
C SER A 77 8.02 7.37 -4.61
N ASN A 78 7.03 7.12 -5.46
CA ASN A 78 5.69 7.70 -5.33
C ASN A 78 4.89 7.11 -4.15
N MET A 79 5.24 5.91 -3.68
CA MET A 79 4.60 5.24 -2.55
C MET A 79 5.36 5.51 -1.25
N SER A 80 6.62 5.11 -1.20
CA SER A 80 7.50 5.13 -0.03
C SER A 80 8.19 6.47 0.22
N GLY A 81 8.10 7.43 -0.72
CA GLY A 81 8.82 8.69 -0.68
C GLY A 81 8.59 9.48 0.62
N ARG A 82 9.69 9.86 1.30
CA ARG A 82 9.67 10.51 2.62
C ARG A 82 8.97 11.89 2.64
N TYR A 83 9.03 12.62 1.53
CA TYR A 83 8.54 14.01 1.47
C TYR A 83 7.28 14.17 0.63
N ILE A 84 7.23 13.52 -0.53
CA ILE A 84 6.13 13.66 -1.49
C ILE A 84 5.38 12.36 -1.76
N GLY A 85 5.88 11.21 -1.29
CA GLY A 85 5.24 9.92 -1.53
C GLY A 85 3.90 9.77 -0.80
N LEU A 86 3.13 8.76 -1.18
CA LEU A 86 1.88 8.39 -0.55
C LEU A 86 2.02 8.25 0.97
N GLN A 87 3.16 7.71 1.45
CA GLN A 87 3.44 7.61 2.87
C GLN A 87 3.45 8.97 3.57
N ALA A 88 4.10 9.96 2.98
CA ALA A 88 4.26 11.28 3.56
C ALA A 88 2.89 11.96 3.62
N ARG A 89 2.16 11.93 2.51
CA ARG A 89 0.82 12.47 2.36
C ARG A 89 -0.18 11.87 3.35
N LEU A 90 -0.25 10.55 3.45
CA LEU A 90 -1.14 9.90 4.42
C LEU A 90 -0.72 10.15 5.88
N LYS A 91 0.57 10.41 6.13
CA LYS A 91 1.07 10.75 7.48
C LYS A 91 0.57 12.12 7.94
N GLU A 92 0.36 13.06 7.01
CA GLU A 92 -0.21 14.38 7.32
C GLU A 92 -1.64 14.26 7.86
N HIS A 93 -2.42 13.32 7.31
CA HIS A 93 -3.79 13.04 7.76
C HIS A 93 -3.87 12.10 8.97
N CYS A 94 -2.91 11.18 9.13
CA CYS A 94 -2.89 10.21 10.22
C CYS A 94 -1.45 9.96 10.70
N LYS A 95 -1.03 10.74 11.70
CA LYS A 95 0.33 10.67 12.28
C LYS A 95 0.60 9.36 13.02
N THR A 96 -0.45 8.66 13.45
CA THR A 96 -0.38 7.40 14.20
C THR A 96 -0.30 6.16 13.31
N ALA A 97 -0.38 6.31 11.98
CA ALA A 97 -0.23 5.21 11.03
C ALA A 97 1.24 5.03 10.62
N THR A 98 1.85 3.94 11.07
CA THR A 98 3.24 3.60 10.77
C THR A 98 3.35 3.01 9.36
N TYR A 99 4.32 3.48 8.58
CA TYR A 99 4.65 2.88 7.29
C TYR A 99 5.49 1.62 7.49
N VAL A 100 5.14 0.57 6.76
CA VAL A 100 5.90 -0.68 6.65
C VAL A 100 6.12 -0.97 5.16
N PRO A 101 7.37 -1.16 4.70
CA PRO A 101 7.63 -1.49 3.30
C PRO A 101 7.13 -2.90 2.95
N CYS A 102 6.79 -3.12 1.68
CA CYS A 102 6.36 -4.42 1.18
C CYS A 102 7.51 -5.44 1.21
N ALA A 103 7.41 -6.41 2.13
CA ALA A 103 8.42 -7.47 2.28
C ALA A 103 8.65 -8.27 0.99
N SER A 104 7.59 -8.55 0.23
CA SER A 104 7.70 -9.27 -1.06
C SER A 104 8.50 -8.48 -2.08
N HIS A 105 8.28 -7.16 -2.16
CA HIS A 105 9.02 -6.30 -3.07
C HIS A 105 10.49 -6.18 -2.65
N THR A 106 10.75 -5.97 -1.37
CA THR A 106 12.12 -5.94 -0.83
C THR A 106 12.85 -7.26 -1.09
N LEU A 107 12.19 -8.40 -0.90
CA LEU A 107 12.77 -9.72 -1.16
C LEU A 107 13.10 -9.92 -2.65
N ASN A 108 12.18 -9.52 -3.54
CA ASN A 108 12.39 -9.59 -4.99
C ASN A 108 13.60 -8.73 -5.42
N LEU A 109 13.72 -7.53 -4.87
CA LEU A 109 14.85 -6.63 -5.16
C LEU A 109 16.18 -7.26 -4.75
N ILE A 110 16.26 -7.82 -3.54
CA ILE A 110 17.47 -8.50 -3.06
C ILE A 110 17.81 -9.71 -3.94
N GLY A 111 16.80 -10.51 -4.31
CA GLY A 111 16.98 -11.65 -5.20
C GLY A 111 17.55 -11.27 -6.56
N ASN A 112 17.02 -10.21 -7.18
CA ASN A 112 17.52 -9.71 -8.46
C ASN A 112 18.96 -9.20 -8.34
N CYS A 113 19.28 -8.40 -7.32
CA CYS A 113 20.64 -7.95 -7.09
C CYS A 113 21.63 -9.11 -6.87
N ALA A 114 21.22 -10.16 -6.16
CA ALA A 114 22.05 -11.34 -5.95
C ALA A 114 22.30 -12.09 -7.26
N ALA A 115 21.27 -12.26 -8.11
CA ALA A 115 21.39 -12.91 -9.41
C ALA A 115 22.28 -12.12 -10.38
N GLU A 116 22.16 -10.79 -10.42
CA GLU A 116 22.98 -9.91 -11.27
C GLU A 116 24.45 -9.84 -10.81
N ALA A 117 24.71 -10.03 -9.52
CA ALA A 117 26.06 -10.08 -8.98
C ALA A 117 26.79 -11.40 -9.30
N CYS A 118 26.08 -12.44 -9.73
CA CYS A 118 26.69 -13.68 -10.19
C CYS A 118 27.28 -13.51 -11.59
N THR A 119 28.51 -13.99 -11.78
CA THR A 119 29.09 -14.13 -13.13
C THR A 119 28.29 -15.17 -13.94
N PRO A 120 28.08 -14.96 -15.25
CA PRO A 120 27.48 -15.98 -16.10
C PRO A 120 28.23 -17.31 -15.98
N ALA A 121 27.48 -18.41 -15.99
CA ALA A 121 28.03 -19.76 -16.01
C ALA A 121 28.73 -20.07 -17.34
#